data_AF-A0A834I481-F1
#
_entry.id   AF-A0A834I481-F1
#
_cell.length_a   1.000
_cell.length_b   1.000
_cell.length_c   1.000
_cell.angle_alpha   90.00
_cell.angle_beta   90.00
_cell.angle_gamma   90.00
#
_symmetry.space_group_name_H-M   'P 1'
#
loop_
_entity.id
_entity.type
_entity.pdbx_description
1 polymer ?
#
loop_
_entity_poly.entity_id
_entity_poly.type
_entity_poly.pdbx_seq_one_letter_code
_entity_poly.pdbx_strand_id
1 'polypeptide(L)'
;MEDEDVCIPNSFVKNKWVVNNIYRLKVSYINSPSEFWIVTKDQELGKFHGDLNSFYSRNKSYLKADFRNINLEGNCVVYTGECYCRANLLNVSSSVKNQKSLDAFLIDYGSTIRVTSNDVYFLAKEMYSVPQFAVKAALKGLRPSESSTWSPAAVDTFTKLVQHKVLLGQLREIDSVYQTLYLDLFNYNDDYEHTVSISRMLILNNSAKLSLTLSYNGEKRYNQREVNILRDLLDCLSSINRDLNQIKPSTDNFVRDLALKYQNIRESAIVLYKRIN
;
A
#
# COMPACT_ATOMS: atom_id res chain seq x y z
N MET A 1 15.92 -25.14 -29.56
CA MET A 1 15.91 -23.79 -28.97
C MET A 1 15.01 -23.91 -27.76
N GLU A 2 15.62 -23.96 -26.59
CA GLU A 2 14.89 -24.05 -25.32
C GLU A 2 14.00 -22.80 -25.23
N ASP A 3 12.70 -23.00 -25.02
CA ASP A 3 11.78 -21.93 -24.68
C ASP A 3 12.29 -21.35 -23.34
N GLU A 4 13.01 -20.23 -23.39
CA GLU A 4 13.26 -19.42 -22.20
C GLU A 4 11.91 -19.20 -21.52
N ASP A 5 11.79 -19.57 -20.25
CA ASP A 5 10.60 -19.32 -19.44
C ASP A 5 10.25 -17.83 -19.53
N VAL A 6 9.32 -17.50 -20.44
CA VAL A 6 8.91 -16.13 -20.68
C VAL A 6 8.05 -15.73 -19.49
N CYS A 7 8.68 -15.15 -18.48
CA CYS A 7 8.01 -14.62 -17.30
C CYS A 7 7.85 -13.10 -17.42
N ILE A 8 6.72 -12.57 -16.94
CA ILE A 8 6.54 -11.12 -16.86
C ILE A 8 7.57 -10.55 -15.87
N PRO A 9 8.40 -9.57 -16.27
CA PRO A 9 9.38 -8.99 -15.35
C PRO A 9 8.68 -8.35 -14.14
N ASN A 10 9.07 -8.77 -12.95
CA ASN A 10 8.53 -8.22 -11.70
C ASN A 10 9.00 -6.76 -11.50
N SER A 11 8.11 -5.85 -11.16
CA SER A 11 8.40 -4.43 -10.87
C SER A 11 9.22 -4.20 -9.60
N PHE A 12 9.20 -5.15 -8.68
CA PHE A 12 9.87 -5.07 -7.40
C PHE A 12 11.39 -5.21 -7.49
N VAL A 13 12.00 -5.41 -8.67
CA VAL A 13 13.47 -5.62 -8.85
C VAL A 13 14.28 -4.78 -7.86
N LYS A 14 14.83 -5.43 -6.82
CA LYS A 14 15.40 -4.77 -5.63
C LYS A 14 16.37 -3.66 -6.00
N ASN A 15 17.23 -3.91 -7.00
CA ASN A 15 18.27 -2.98 -7.43
C ASN A 15 17.73 -1.70 -8.09
N LYS A 16 16.43 -1.59 -8.40
CA LYS A 16 15.77 -0.37 -8.87
C LYS A 16 15.37 0.58 -7.73
N TRP A 17 15.31 0.07 -6.49
CA TRP A 17 14.80 0.79 -5.33
C TRP A 17 15.94 1.16 -4.40
N VAL A 18 16.05 2.44 -4.07
CA VAL A 18 17.13 3.00 -3.24
C VAL A 18 16.51 3.60 -1.98
N VAL A 19 16.89 3.08 -0.82
CA VAL A 19 16.40 3.57 0.47
C VAL A 19 16.77 5.06 0.63
N ASN A 20 15.85 5.83 1.20
CA ASN A 20 15.82 7.28 1.35
C ASN A 20 15.54 8.09 0.06
N ASN A 21 15.51 7.47 -1.12
CA ASN A 21 15.05 8.17 -2.32
C ASN A 21 13.55 8.44 -2.26
N ILE A 22 13.15 9.49 -2.98
CA ILE A 22 11.76 9.90 -3.14
C ILE A 22 11.29 9.51 -4.52
N TYR A 23 10.12 8.88 -4.60
CA TYR A 23 9.50 8.43 -5.83
C TYR A 23 8.15 9.11 -6.03
N ARG A 24 7.94 9.68 -7.21
CA ARG A 24 6.61 10.12 -7.65
C ARG A 24 5.75 8.91 -7.99
N LEU A 25 4.58 8.78 -7.39
CA LEU A 25 3.75 7.59 -7.50
C LEU A 25 2.25 7.89 -7.39
N LYS A 26 1.43 6.91 -7.74
CA LYS A 26 -0.01 6.84 -7.40
C LYS A 26 -0.29 5.54 -6.67
N VAL A 27 -1.28 5.55 -5.78
CA VAL A 27 -1.82 4.33 -5.16
C VAL A 27 -2.87 3.74 -6.11
N SER A 28 -2.66 2.51 -6.57
CA SER A 28 -3.52 1.83 -7.54
C SER A 28 -4.57 0.94 -6.88
N TYR A 29 -4.27 0.39 -5.70
CA TYR A 29 -5.19 -0.43 -4.94
C TYR A 29 -4.87 -0.39 -3.44
N ILE A 30 -5.90 -0.52 -2.59
CA ILE A 30 -5.80 -0.37 -1.13
C ILE A 30 -6.52 -1.54 -0.47
N ASN A 31 -5.77 -2.35 0.29
CA ASN A 31 -6.36 -3.22 1.32
C ASN A 31 -6.36 -2.53 2.67
N SER A 32 -5.22 -1.93 3.05
CA SER A 32 -5.05 -1.21 4.30
C SER A 32 -3.80 -0.31 4.26
N PRO A 33 -3.57 0.54 5.29
CA PRO A 33 -2.31 1.28 5.41
C PRO A 33 -1.06 0.39 5.49
N SER A 34 -1.19 -0.89 5.88
CA SER A 34 -0.09 -1.85 5.91
C SER A 34 0.00 -2.71 4.65
N GLU A 35 -0.93 -2.58 3.71
CA GLU A 35 -0.96 -3.36 2.47
C GLU A 35 -1.73 -2.60 1.38
N PHE A 36 -1.00 -2.01 0.46
CA PHE A 36 -1.54 -1.33 -0.71
C PHE A 36 -0.58 -1.49 -1.89
N TRP A 37 -1.00 -1.07 -3.08
CA TRP A 37 -0.20 -1.14 -4.29
C TRP A 37 0.00 0.24 -4.88
N ILE A 38 1.21 0.46 -5.41
CA ILE A 38 1.62 1.69 -6.03
C ILE A 38 2.04 1.48 -7.48
N VAL A 39 1.93 2.54 -8.28
CA VAL A 39 2.46 2.63 -9.64
C VAL A 39 3.30 3.90 -9.75
N THR A 40 4.56 3.77 -10.18
CA THR A 40 5.46 4.91 -10.45
C THR A 40 5.44 5.37 -11.91
N LYS A 41 4.99 4.48 -12.80
CA LYS A 41 4.94 4.64 -14.26
C LYS A 41 3.50 4.70 -14.79
N ASP A 42 2.71 5.60 -14.22
CA ASP A 42 1.27 5.71 -14.47
C ASP A 42 0.93 6.06 -15.94
N GLN A 43 1.77 6.89 -16.57
CA GLN A 43 1.59 7.23 -17.98
C GLN A 43 1.90 6.04 -18.90
N GLU A 44 2.96 5.28 -18.62
CA GLU A 44 3.27 4.08 -19.38
C GLU A 44 2.22 2.97 -19.15
N LEU A 45 1.69 2.84 -17.92
CA LEU A 45 0.57 1.95 -17.63
C LEU A 45 -0.66 2.31 -18.48
N GLY A 46 -1.01 3.60 -18.58
CA GLY A 46 -2.14 4.04 -19.40
C GLY A 46 -1.96 3.71 -20.88
N LYS A 47 -0.76 3.89 -21.44
CA LYS A 47 -0.45 3.51 -22.84
C LYS A 47 -0.56 2.00 -23.03
N PHE A 48 0.11 1.23 -22.16
CA PHE A 48 0.09 -0.22 -22.21
C PHE A 48 -1.33 -0.79 -22.09
N HIS A 49 -2.15 -0.23 -21.20
CA HIS A 49 -3.54 -0.61 -21.05
C HIS A 49 -4.34 -0.39 -22.35
N GLY A 50 -4.14 0.75 -23.02
CA GLY A 50 -4.77 1.03 -24.31
C GLY A 50 -4.35 0.05 -25.42
N ASP A 51 -3.06 -0.26 -25.49
CA ASP A 51 -2.51 -1.23 -26.46
C ASP A 51 -3.02 -2.64 -26.19
N LEU A 52 -3.02 -3.08 -24.93
CA LEU A 52 -3.52 -4.38 -24.50
C LEU A 52 -5.00 -4.55 -24.88
N ASN A 53 -5.84 -3.56 -24.55
CA ASN A 53 -7.26 -3.60 -24.85
C ASN A 53 -7.53 -3.62 -26.35
N SER A 54 -6.83 -2.78 -27.11
CA SER A 54 -6.95 -2.75 -28.57
C SER A 54 -6.56 -4.07 -29.21
N PHE A 55 -5.49 -4.71 -28.73
CA PHE A 55 -5.03 -6.00 -29.20
C PHE A 55 -6.05 -7.11 -28.90
N TYR A 56 -6.44 -7.31 -27.64
CA TYR A 56 -7.32 -8.41 -27.26
C TYR A 56 -8.74 -8.26 -27.81
N SER A 57 -9.23 -7.02 -27.97
CA SER A 57 -10.54 -6.79 -28.60
C SER A 57 -10.60 -7.26 -30.06
N ARG A 58 -9.50 -7.13 -30.81
CA ARG A 58 -9.38 -7.58 -32.21
C ARG A 58 -9.15 -9.09 -32.34
N ASN A 59 -8.64 -9.71 -31.29
CA ASN A 59 -7.99 -11.02 -31.34
C ASN A 59 -8.61 -12.07 -30.39
N LYS A 60 -9.74 -11.74 -29.76
CA LYS A 60 -10.37 -12.52 -28.69
C LYS A 60 -10.69 -13.98 -29.04
N SER A 61 -10.97 -14.31 -30.29
CA SER A 61 -11.42 -15.65 -30.68
C SER A 61 -10.33 -16.71 -30.58
N TYR A 62 -9.09 -16.37 -30.95
CA TYR A 62 -7.98 -17.32 -30.96
C TYR A 62 -7.14 -17.29 -29.68
N LEU A 63 -7.26 -16.23 -28.87
CA LEU A 63 -6.54 -16.09 -27.59
C LEU A 63 -7.33 -16.64 -26.40
N LYS A 64 -8.60 -17.01 -26.57
CA LYS A 64 -9.43 -17.51 -25.48
C LYS A 64 -8.87 -18.83 -24.95
N ALA A 65 -8.66 -18.91 -23.63
CA ALA A 65 -8.07 -20.09 -23.01
C ALA A 65 -9.05 -21.27 -23.00
N ASP A 66 -8.61 -22.46 -23.43
CA ASP A 66 -9.37 -23.69 -23.29
C ASP A 66 -9.07 -24.39 -21.96
N PHE A 67 -9.94 -24.15 -20.98
CA PHE A 67 -9.80 -24.67 -19.62
C PHE A 67 -9.97 -26.19 -19.47
N ARG A 68 -10.24 -26.91 -20.55
CA ARG A 68 -10.30 -28.39 -20.52
C ARG A 68 -8.93 -29.03 -20.30
N ASN A 69 -7.84 -28.33 -20.62
CA ASN A 69 -6.48 -28.87 -20.64
C ASN A 69 -5.41 -28.02 -19.92
N ILE A 70 -5.78 -26.97 -19.18
CA ILE A 70 -4.82 -26.01 -18.62
C ILE A 70 -4.60 -26.25 -17.12
N ASN A 71 -3.32 -26.29 -16.72
CA ASN A 71 -2.90 -26.19 -15.33
C ASN A 71 -3.12 -24.74 -14.87
N LEU A 72 -3.84 -24.55 -13.77
CA LEU A 72 -4.57 -23.31 -13.44
C LEU A 72 -3.71 -22.16 -12.88
N GLU A 73 -2.39 -22.31 -12.91
CA GLU A 73 -1.44 -21.36 -12.32
C GLU A 73 -0.62 -20.72 -13.43
N GLY A 74 -0.56 -19.38 -13.45
CA GLY A 74 0.27 -18.66 -14.41
C GLY A 74 -0.26 -17.30 -14.81
N ASN A 75 0.56 -16.59 -15.59
CA ASN A 75 0.24 -15.29 -16.15
C ASN A 75 -0.77 -15.44 -17.30
N CYS A 76 -1.82 -14.61 -17.28
CA CYS A 76 -2.87 -14.60 -18.28
C CYS A 76 -3.35 -13.17 -18.56
N VAL A 77 -4.34 -13.05 -19.43
CA VAL A 77 -5.17 -11.85 -19.56
C VAL A 77 -6.59 -12.19 -19.17
N VAL A 78 -7.24 -11.31 -18.42
CA VAL A 78 -8.65 -11.46 -18.03
C VAL A 78 -9.47 -10.28 -18.55
N TYR A 79 -10.71 -10.56 -18.96
CA TYR A 79 -11.71 -9.54 -19.23
C TYR A 79 -12.50 -9.25 -17.96
N THR A 80 -12.50 -7.99 -17.51
CA THR A 80 -13.12 -7.57 -16.25
C THR A 80 -14.62 -7.29 -16.37
N GLY A 81 -15.18 -7.41 -17.57
CA GLY A 81 -16.50 -6.88 -17.92
C GLY A 81 -16.43 -5.54 -18.66
N GLU A 82 -15.33 -4.80 -18.48
CA GLU A 82 -15.10 -3.48 -19.09
C GLU A 82 -13.85 -3.45 -19.96
N CYS A 83 -12.77 -4.10 -19.51
CA CYS A 83 -11.47 -4.05 -20.17
C CYS A 83 -10.68 -5.36 -19.97
N TYR A 84 -9.63 -5.50 -20.77
CA TYR A 84 -8.62 -6.55 -20.65
C TYR A 84 -7.49 -6.09 -19.74
N CYS A 85 -7.09 -6.95 -18.80
CA CYS A 85 -6.00 -6.71 -17.86
C CYS A 85 -5.10 -7.94 -17.76
N ARG A 86 -3.79 -7.74 -17.59
CA ARG A 86 -2.91 -8.88 -17.23
C ARG A 86 -3.20 -9.31 -15.80
N ALA A 87 -3.15 -10.61 -15.59
CA ALA A 87 -3.38 -11.19 -14.28
C ALA A 87 -2.50 -12.41 -14.03
N ASN A 88 -2.39 -12.78 -12.75
CA ASN A 88 -1.92 -14.08 -12.31
C ASN A 88 -3.13 -14.84 -11.75
N LEU A 89 -3.38 -16.05 -12.26
CA LEU A 89 -4.45 -16.92 -11.75
C LEU A 89 -3.99 -17.57 -10.43
N LEU A 90 -4.78 -17.37 -9.37
CA LEU A 90 -4.44 -17.85 -8.04
C LEU A 90 -5.05 -19.23 -7.75
N ASN A 91 -6.38 -19.33 -7.72
CA ASN A 91 -7.10 -20.55 -7.33
C ASN A 91 -8.49 -20.65 -7.99
N VAL A 92 -8.98 -21.89 -8.15
CA VAL A 92 -10.37 -22.18 -8.54
C VAL A 92 -11.24 -22.24 -7.29
N SER A 93 -12.22 -21.34 -7.19
CA SER A 93 -13.10 -21.25 -6.01
C SER A 93 -14.31 -22.18 -6.08
N SER A 94 -14.83 -22.49 -7.26
CA SER A 94 -15.92 -23.47 -7.46
C SER A 94 -16.16 -23.75 -8.95
N SER A 95 -16.83 -24.87 -9.26
CA SER A 95 -17.30 -25.21 -10.61
C SER A 95 -18.81 -25.37 -10.62
N VAL A 96 -19.52 -24.58 -11.43
CA VAL A 96 -20.97 -24.73 -11.66
C VAL A 96 -21.19 -24.85 -13.16
N LYS A 97 -21.87 -25.91 -13.61
CA LYS A 97 -22.24 -26.12 -15.03
C LYS A 97 -21.07 -25.96 -16.01
N ASN A 98 -19.92 -26.60 -15.74
CA ASN A 98 -18.69 -26.52 -16.54
C ASN A 98 -18.03 -25.12 -16.64
N GLN A 99 -18.44 -24.16 -15.81
CA GLN A 99 -17.77 -22.87 -15.67
C GLN A 99 -17.04 -22.84 -14.33
N LYS A 100 -15.73 -22.56 -14.38
CA LYS A 100 -14.90 -22.42 -13.18
C LYS A 100 -14.90 -20.95 -12.76
N SER A 101 -15.19 -20.70 -11.49
CA SER A 101 -14.95 -19.41 -10.85
C SER A 101 -13.50 -19.35 -10.39
N LEU A 102 -12.80 -18.29 -10.76
CA LEU A 102 -11.36 -18.13 -10.57
C LEU A 102 -11.07 -16.80 -9.88
N ASP A 103 -10.13 -16.80 -8.95
CA ASP A 103 -9.55 -15.55 -8.43
C ASP A 103 -8.33 -15.18 -9.27
N ALA A 104 -8.33 -13.96 -9.79
CA ALA A 104 -7.30 -13.41 -10.67
C ALA A 104 -6.71 -12.13 -10.06
N PHE A 105 -5.41 -12.15 -9.78
CA PHE A 105 -4.69 -10.99 -9.28
C PHE A 105 -4.21 -10.13 -10.45
N LEU A 106 -4.74 -8.91 -10.57
CA LEU A 106 -4.41 -7.96 -11.63
C LEU A 106 -3.01 -7.36 -11.36
N ILE A 107 -1.97 -7.97 -11.93
CA ILE A 107 -0.56 -7.66 -11.64
C ILE A 107 -0.15 -6.21 -11.92
N ASP A 108 -0.91 -5.50 -12.77
CA ASP A 108 -0.64 -4.11 -13.14
C ASP A 108 -1.34 -3.09 -12.21
N TYR A 109 -2.27 -3.57 -11.37
CA TYR A 109 -3.11 -2.71 -10.50
C TYR A 109 -3.03 -3.11 -9.01
N GLY A 110 -2.78 -4.38 -8.72
CA GLY A 110 -2.66 -4.89 -7.35
C GLY A 110 -3.96 -5.41 -6.73
N SER A 111 -5.07 -5.42 -7.46
CA SER A 111 -6.36 -5.92 -6.98
C SER A 111 -6.61 -7.37 -7.40
N THR A 112 -7.31 -8.13 -6.56
CA THR A 112 -7.83 -9.46 -6.93
C THR A 112 -9.29 -9.33 -7.32
N ILE A 113 -9.65 -9.90 -8.47
CA ILE A 113 -11.03 -9.97 -8.95
C ILE A 113 -11.46 -11.43 -9.13
N ARG A 114 -12.77 -11.65 -9.11
CA ARG A 114 -13.35 -12.94 -9.45
C ARG A 114 -13.83 -12.92 -10.90
N VAL A 115 -13.39 -13.90 -11.68
CA VAL A 115 -13.74 -14.06 -13.10
C VAL A 115 -14.20 -15.49 -13.38
N THR A 116 -14.85 -15.69 -14.53
CA THR A 116 -15.15 -17.04 -15.00
C THR A 116 -14.06 -17.53 -15.94
N SER A 117 -13.97 -18.84 -16.14
CA SER A 117 -13.11 -19.44 -17.18
C SER A 117 -13.37 -18.89 -18.60
N ASN A 118 -14.54 -18.29 -18.86
CA ASN A 118 -14.83 -17.68 -20.16
C ASN A 118 -14.16 -16.32 -20.38
N ASP A 119 -13.70 -15.70 -19.30
CA ASP A 119 -13.15 -14.35 -19.29
C ASP A 119 -11.63 -14.37 -19.35
N VAL A 120 -11.01 -15.54 -19.43
CA VAL A 120 -9.56 -15.69 -19.40
C VAL A 120 -9.01 -16.03 -20.78
N TYR A 121 -7.87 -15.41 -21.08
CA TYR A 121 -7.18 -15.47 -22.35
C TYR A 121 -5.70 -15.78 -22.10
N PHE A 122 -5.09 -16.47 -23.06
CA PHE A 122 -3.64 -16.65 -23.05
C PHE A 122 -2.94 -15.30 -23.15
N LEU A 123 -1.85 -15.17 -22.41
CA LEU A 123 -0.98 -14.00 -22.53
C LEU A 123 -0.16 -14.09 -23.81
N ALA A 124 -0.30 -13.10 -24.69
CA ALA A 124 0.42 -13.04 -25.95
C ALA A 124 1.90 -12.70 -25.71
N LYS A 125 2.80 -13.24 -26.55
CA LYS A 125 4.27 -13.12 -26.39
C LYS A 125 4.72 -11.66 -26.30
N GLU A 126 4.09 -10.79 -27.08
CA GLU A 126 4.34 -9.36 -27.15
C GLU A 126 4.12 -8.67 -25.79
N MET A 127 3.21 -9.20 -24.98
CA MET A 127 2.77 -8.61 -23.71
C MET A 127 3.62 -9.05 -22.51
N TYR A 128 4.54 -10.03 -22.69
CA TYR A 128 5.45 -10.46 -21.63
C TYR A 128 6.63 -9.50 -21.43
N SER A 129 7.06 -8.83 -22.49
CA SER A 129 8.25 -7.95 -22.45
C SER A 129 8.08 -6.74 -21.53
N VAL A 130 6.83 -6.34 -21.25
CA VAL A 130 6.50 -5.22 -20.39
C VAL A 130 6.51 -5.68 -18.92
N PRO A 131 7.29 -5.07 -18.02
CA PRO A 131 7.22 -5.41 -16.60
C PRO A 131 5.82 -5.19 -16.02
N GLN A 132 5.45 -5.91 -14.95
CA GLN A 132 4.23 -5.57 -14.21
C GLN A 132 4.31 -4.13 -13.68
N PHE A 133 3.18 -3.43 -13.52
CA PHE A 133 3.21 -2.03 -13.09
C PHE A 133 3.03 -1.82 -11.59
N ALA A 134 2.21 -2.64 -10.93
CA ALA A 134 1.92 -2.48 -9.51
C ALA A 134 3.04 -3.05 -8.65
N VAL A 135 3.35 -2.36 -7.56
CA VAL A 135 4.31 -2.81 -6.55
C VAL A 135 3.65 -2.77 -5.19
N LYS A 136 3.79 -3.84 -4.41
CA LYS A 136 3.25 -3.91 -3.06
C LYS A 136 4.01 -2.95 -2.13
N ALA A 137 3.26 -2.21 -1.32
CA ALA A 137 3.77 -1.22 -0.40
C ALA A 137 2.98 -1.19 0.92
N ALA A 138 3.60 -0.58 1.93
CA ALA A 138 3.04 -0.37 3.25
C ALA A 138 3.55 0.96 3.83
N LEU A 139 2.77 1.61 4.69
CA LEU A 139 3.26 2.74 5.46
C LEU A 139 4.22 2.24 6.55
N LYS A 140 5.38 2.88 6.67
CA LYS A 140 6.37 2.51 7.68
C LYS A 140 5.91 2.96 9.08
N GLY A 141 6.17 2.14 10.08
CA GLY A 141 6.08 2.54 11.49
C GLY A 141 4.65 2.73 12.00
N LEU A 142 3.63 2.20 11.33
CA LEU A 142 2.23 2.31 11.77
C LEU A 142 1.64 0.96 12.16
N ARG A 143 0.69 1.00 13.09
CA ARG A 143 -0.19 -0.11 13.46
C ARG A 143 -1.63 0.38 13.65
N PRO A 144 -2.63 -0.52 13.59
CA PRO A 144 -4.00 -0.16 13.93
C PRO A 144 -4.13 0.42 15.34
N SER A 145 -5.06 1.34 15.53
CA SER A 145 -5.20 2.12 16.77
C SER A 145 -5.79 1.30 17.93
N GLU A 146 -6.81 0.50 17.68
CA GLU A 146 -7.62 -0.13 18.74
C GLU A 146 -7.53 -1.67 18.76
N SER A 147 -7.16 -2.31 17.65
CA SER A 147 -7.16 -3.78 17.51
C SER A 147 -5.90 -4.31 16.80
N SER A 148 -5.89 -5.60 16.48
CA SER A 148 -4.86 -6.23 15.65
C SER A 148 -5.04 -5.97 14.15
N THR A 149 -6.16 -5.38 13.72
CA THR A 149 -6.52 -5.15 12.32
C THR A 149 -6.93 -3.70 12.07
N TRP A 150 -6.74 -3.22 10.84
CA TRP A 150 -7.16 -1.86 10.49
C TRP A 150 -8.69 -1.75 10.49
N SER A 151 -9.23 -0.76 11.20
CA SER A 151 -10.67 -0.51 11.19
C SER A 151 -11.10 0.02 9.82
N PRO A 152 -12.36 -0.22 9.38
CA PRO A 152 -12.87 0.34 8.13
C PRO A 152 -12.72 1.87 8.06
N ALA A 153 -12.94 2.57 9.18
CA ALA A 153 -12.78 4.02 9.26
C ALA A 153 -11.31 4.47 9.07
N ALA A 154 -10.34 3.70 9.57
CA ALA A 154 -8.93 4.00 9.34
C ALA A 154 -8.52 3.76 7.89
N VAL A 155 -9.03 2.69 7.27
CA VAL A 155 -8.83 2.42 5.83
C VAL A 155 -9.46 3.53 4.99
N ASP A 156 -10.69 3.94 5.28
CA ASP A 156 -11.38 5.04 4.59
C ASP A 156 -10.62 6.37 4.73
N THR A 157 -10.09 6.67 5.92
CA THR A 157 -9.25 7.86 6.14
C THR A 157 -7.99 7.80 5.27
N PHE A 158 -7.30 6.67 5.23
CA PHE A 158 -6.13 6.49 4.36
C PHE A 158 -6.50 6.64 2.88
N THR A 159 -7.59 6.00 2.44
CA THR A 159 -8.12 6.09 1.08
C THR A 159 -8.38 7.54 0.67
N LYS A 160 -9.06 8.34 1.49
CA LYS A 160 -9.29 9.77 1.22
C LYS A 160 -8.00 10.59 1.09
N LEU A 161 -6.96 10.19 1.82
CA LEU A 161 -5.66 10.86 1.76
C LEU A 161 -4.88 10.53 0.49
N VAL A 162 -5.01 9.32 -0.07
CA VAL A 162 -4.16 8.86 -1.20
C VAL A 162 -4.87 8.69 -2.55
N GLN A 163 -6.17 8.42 -2.56
CA GLN A 163 -6.89 8.02 -3.77
C GLN A 163 -6.96 9.16 -4.78
N HIS A 164 -6.79 8.82 -6.06
CA HIS A 164 -6.81 9.77 -7.20
C HIS A 164 -5.78 10.90 -7.12
N LYS A 165 -4.72 10.75 -6.31
CA LYS A 165 -3.66 11.75 -6.14
C LYS A 165 -2.32 11.23 -6.63
N VAL A 166 -1.51 12.16 -7.11
CA VAL A 166 -0.07 11.96 -7.26
C VAL A 166 0.57 12.25 -5.92
N LEU A 167 1.45 11.35 -5.47
CA LEU A 167 2.13 11.43 -4.19
C LEU A 167 3.64 11.38 -4.39
N LEU A 168 4.36 11.84 -3.37
CA LEU A 168 5.77 11.58 -3.17
C LEU A 168 5.91 10.50 -2.09
N GLY A 169 6.51 9.37 -2.44
CA GLY A 169 6.84 8.31 -1.50
C GLY A 169 8.33 8.27 -1.21
N GLN A 170 8.72 8.60 0.02
CA GLN A 170 10.08 8.37 0.47
C GLN A 170 10.23 6.91 0.88
N LEU A 171 11.15 6.19 0.24
CA LEU A 171 11.43 4.80 0.56
C LEU A 171 12.20 4.70 1.88
N ARG A 172 11.67 3.95 2.85
CA ARG A 172 12.27 3.82 4.19
C ARG A 172 12.91 2.46 4.38
N GLU A 173 12.30 1.41 3.83
CA GLU A 173 12.80 0.04 3.94
C GLU A 173 12.30 -0.81 2.78
N ILE A 174 13.08 -1.83 2.43
CA ILE A 174 12.74 -2.82 1.40
C ILE A 174 12.71 -4.19 2.06
N ASP A 175 11.55 -4.84 2.04
CA ASP A 175 11.44 -6.25 2.39
C ASP A 175 11.52 -7.09 1.13
N SER A 176 12.67 -7.74 0.93
CA SER A 176 12.92 -8.56 -0.25
C SER A 176 12.22 -9.92 -0.20
N VAL A 177 11.84 -10.40 0.98
CA VAL A 177 11.19 -11.70 1.18
C VAL A 177 9.73 -11.59 0.80
N TYR A 178 9.04 -10.58 1.33
CA TYR A 178 7.62 -10.31 1.04
C TYR A 178 7.41 -9.33 -0.11
N GLN A 179 8.48 -8.95 -0.80
CA GLN A 179 8.47 -8.03 -1.94
C GLN A 179 7.68 -6.75 -1.66
N THR A 180 7.90 -6.14 -0.49
CA THR A 180 7.14 -5.00 0.00
C THR A 180 8.04 -3.78 0.20
N LEU A 181 7.60 -2.63 -0.30
CA LEU A 181 8.24 -1.34 -0.04
C LEU A 181 7.59 -0.63 1.14
N TYR A 182 8.37 -0.28 2.16
CA TYR A 182 7.87 0.53 3.27
C TYR A 182 8.15 2.01 3.00
N LEU A 183 7.08 2.81 2.96
CA LEU A 183 7.12 4.19 2.50
C LEU A 183 6.65 5.16 3.61
N ASP A 184 7.18 6.38 3.55
CA ASP A 184 6.50 7.57 4.06
C ASP A 184 5.91 8.34 2.87
N LEU A 185 4.61 8.65 2.91
CA LEU A 185 3.90 9.30 1.81
C LEU A 185 3.60 10.77 2.11
N PHE A 186 3.69 11.59 1.07
CA PHE A 186 3.42 13.02 1.08
C PHE A 186 2.58 13.38 -0.15
N ASN A 187 1.74 14.40 -0.04
CA ASN A 187 1.02 14.92 -1.19
C ASN A 187 1.99 15.66 -2.12
N TYR A 188 1.89 15.44 -3.44
CA TYR A 188 2.82 16.01 -4.42
C TYR A 188 2.72 17.54 -4.53
N ASN A 189 1.53 18.10 -4.30
CA ASN A 189 1.27 19.52 -4.45
C ASN A 189 1.59 20.34 -3.19
N ASP A 190 1.88 19.68 -2.07
CA ASP A 190 2.15 20.37 -0.82
C ASP A 190 3.64 20.75 -0.75
N ASP A 191 3.96 21.85 -0.06
CA ASP A 191 5.35 22.26 0.17
C ASP A 191 6.07 21.23 1.04
N TYR A 192 6.96 20.44 0.41
CA TYR A 192 7.62 19.28 1.02
C TYR A 192 8.33 19.60 2.35
N GLU A 193 8.84 20.83 2.55
CA GLU A 193 9.50 21.24 3.79
C GLU A 193 8.53 21.44 4.97
N HIS A 194 7.26 21.72 4.67
CA HIS A 194 6.21 22.03 5.65
C HIS A 194 5.04 21.01 5.65
N THR A 195 5.06 20.03 4.75
CA THR A 195 4.01 19.01 4.62
C THR A 195 4.06 17.99 5.74
N VAL A 196 2.89 17.76 6.35
CA VAL A 196 2.67 16.65 7.28
C VAL A 196 2.54 15.34 6.47
N SER A 197 3.36 14.33 6.77
CA SER A 197 3.26 13.03 6.11
C SER A 197 1.88 12.39 6.35
N ILE A 198 1.44 11.56 5.40
CA ILE A 198 0.18 10.81 5.51
C ILE A 198 0.18 9.92 6.76
N SER A 199 1.33 9.32 7.10
CA SER A 199 1.50 8.55 8.34
C SER A 199 1.16 9.38 9.58
N ARG A 200 1.62 10.64 9.63
CA ARG A 200 1.33 11.56 10.73
C ARG A 200 -0.13 12.02 10.72
N MET A 201 -0.72 12.26 9.55
CA MET A 201 -2.15 12.58 9.45
C MET A 201 -3.02 11.45 9.99
N LEU A 202 -2.70 10.18 9.71
CA LEU A 202 -3.43 9.04 10.26
C LEU A 202 -3.34 8.95 11.78
N ILE A 203 -2.17 9.26 12.36
CA ILE A 203 -2.00 9.32 13.82
C ILE A 203 -2.83 10.46 14.42
N LEU A 204 -2.79 11.66 13.84
CA LEU A 204 -3.52 12.84 14.32
C LEU A 204 -5.04 12.65 14.26
N ASN A 205 -5.54 11.86 13.30
CA ASN A 205 -6.96 11.50 13.17
C ASN A 205 -7.34 10.24 13.97
N ASN A 206 -6.47 9.77 14.89
CA ASN A 206 -6.67 8.56 15.69
C ASN A 206 -6.97 7.29 14.85
N SER A 207 -6.58 7.30 13.58
CA SER A 207 -6.77 6.20 12.63
C SER A 207 -5.61 5.20 12.69
N ALA A 208 -4.45 5.62 13.19
CA ALA A 208 -3.27 4.78 13.39
C ALA A 208 -2.57 5.11 14.70
N LYS A 209 -1.71 4.20 15.17
CA LYS A 209 -0.72 4.45 16.22
C LYS A 209 0.67 4.17 15.68
N LEU A 210 1.67 4.80 16.29
CA LEU A 210 3.07 4.46 16.03
C LEU A 210 3.32 2.99 16.42
N SER A 211 3.92 2.24 15.52
CA SER A 211 4.41 0.89 15.78
C SER A 211 5.83 0.99 16.28
N LEU A 212 6.04 0.63 17.55
CA LEU A 212 7.36 0.69 18.18
C LEU A 212 8.19 -0.56 17.95
N THR A 213 7.63 -1.55 17.26
CA THR A 213 8.26 -2.82 16.99
C THR A 213 8.52 -2.98 15.49
N LEU A 214 9.76 -3.31 15.16
CA LEU A 214 10.18 -3.86 13.88
C LEU A 214 9.96 -5.37 13.92
N SER A 215 9.42 -5.93 12.85
CA SER A 215 9.40 -7.38 12.63
C SER A 215 10.58 -7.71 11.73
N TYR A 216 11.59 -8.41 12.27
CA TYR A 216 12.69 -8.95 11.46
C TYR A 216 12.72 -10.46 11.68
N ASN A 217 12.51 -11.24 10.60
CA ASN A 217 12.45 -12.71 10.67
C ASN A 217 11.47 -13.26 11.74
N GLY A 218 10.34 -12.59 11.97
CA GLY A 218 9.33 -13.00 12.95
C GLY A 218 9.64 -12.61 14.40
N GLU A 219 10.83 -12.06 14.69
CA GLU A 219 11.14 -11.47 15.99
C GLU A 219 10.69 -10.00 16.05
N LYS A 220 9.88 -9.66 17.06
CA LYS A 220 9.53 -8.27 17.36
C LYS A 220 10.69 -7.64 18.15
N ARG A 221 11.36 -6.66 17.56
CA ARG A 221 12.37 -5.84 18.24
C ARG A 221 11.92 -4.40 18.31
N TYR A 222 12.22 -3.72 19.41
CA TYR A 222 11.89 -2.30 19.52
C TYR A 222 12.73 -1.47 18.55
N ASN A 223 12.10 -0.55 17.83
CA ASN A 223 12.80 0.40 16.98
C ASN A 223 13.47 1.45 17.86
N GLN A 224 14.75 1.27 18.17
CA GLN A 224 15.46 2.15 19.10
C GLN A 224 15.44 3.62 18.66
N ARG A 225 15.38 3.91 17.36
CA ARG A 225 15.26 5.28 16.84
C ARG A 225 13.90 5.89 17.15
N GLU A 226 12.82 5.14 16.96
CA GLU A 226 11.46 5.59 17.32
C GLU A 226 11.25 5.65 18.84
N VAL A 227 11.88 4.76 19.60
CA VAL A 227 11.92 4.83 21.07
C VAL A 227 12.63 6.11 21.52
N ASN A 228 13.74 6.48 20.88
CA ASN A 228 14.44 7.73 21.18
C ASN A 228 13.60 8.95 20.77
N ILE A 229 12.96 8.95 19.59
CA ILE A 229 12.03 10.01 19.18
C ILE A 229 10.86 10.15 20.16
N LEU A 230 10.29 9.03 20.64
CA LEU A 230 9.24 9.07 21.66
C LEU A 230 9.77 9.61 22.99
N ARG A 231 11.01 9.29 23.37
CA ARG A 231 11.66 9.84 24.56
C ARG A 231 11.83 11.36 24.42
N ASP A 232 12.36 11.83 23.30
CA ASP A 232 12.55 13.26 23.02
C ASP A 232 11.19 13.99 22.97
N LEU A 233 10.16 13.38 22.35
CA LEU A 233 8.79 13.89 22.36
C LEU A 233 8.23 13.96 23.78
N LEU A 234 8.42 12.93 24.59
CA LEU A 234 7.98 12.92 25.99
C LEU A 234 8.68 13.99 26.83
N ASP A 235 9.95 14.26 26.55
CA ASP A 235 10.72 15.32 27.21
C ASP A 235 10.20 16.70 26.78
N CYS A 236 9.97 16.92 25.49
CA CYS A 236 9.33 18.14 24.97
C CYS A 236 7.91 18.32 25.53
N LEU A 237 7.10 17.25 25.57
CA LEU A 237 5.77 17.26 26.17
C LEU A 237 5.81 17.42 27.71
N SER A 238 6.94 17.12 28.35
CA SER A 238 7.10 17.42 29.77
C SER A 238 7.47 18.87 30.01
N SER A 239 8.23 19.48 29.08
CA SER A 239 8.53 20.91 29.08
C SER A 239 7.29 21.75 28.80
N ILE A 240 6.57 21.49 27.70
CA ILE A 240 5.36 22.25 27.33
C ILE A 240 4.28 22.13 28.41
N ASN A 241 4.14 20.98 29.08
CA ASN A 241 3.19 20.82 30.19
C ASN A 241 3.58 21.67 31.41
N ARG A 242 4.88 21.86 31.66
CA ARG A 242 5.38 22.75 32.71
C ARG A 242 5.04 24.20 32.39
N ASP A 243 5.18 24.59 31.13
CA ASP A 243 4.89 25.95 30.66
C ASP A 243 3.37 26.22 30.67
N LEU A 244 2.55 25.26 30.22
CA LEU A 244 1.08 25.35 30.29
C LEU A 244 0.56 25.46 31.73
N ASN A 245 1.18 24.75 32.68
CA ASN A 245 0.82 24.85 34.10
C ASN A 245 1.20 26.20 34.74
N GLN A 246 2.07 27.00 34.08
CA GLN A 246 2.40 28.36 34.50
C GLN A 246 1.44 29.41 33.90
N ILE A 247 0.66 29.04 32.89
CA ILE A 247 -0.34 29.92 32.28
C ILE A 247 -1.60 29.91 33.15
N LYS A 248 -2.08 31.09 33.55
CA LYS A 248 -3.34 31.23 34.32
C LYS A 248 -4.51 30.59 33.54
N PRO A 249 -5.49 29.96 34.20
CA PRO A 249 -6.63 29.36 33.53
C PRO A 249 -7.29 30.37 32.58
N SER A 250 -7.24 30.11 31.28
CA SER A 250 -7.87 30.95 30.26
C SER A 250 -9.36 30.65 30.18
N THR A 251 -10.19 31.69 30.04
CA THR A 251 -11.63 31.57 29.72
C THR A 251 -11.88 31.26 28.25
N ASP A 252 -10.84 31.22 27.42
CA ASP A 252 -10.93 30.94 25.99
C ASP A 252 -11.09 29.43 25.73
N ASN A 253 -12.21 29.06 25.12
CA ASN A 253 -12.56 27.68 24.80
C ASN A 253 -11.57 27.04 23.82
N PHE A 254 -10.95 27.80 22.91
CA PHE A 254 -9.95 27.26 21.98
C PHE A 254 -8.68 26.80 22.70
N VAL A 255 -8.22 27.58 23.68
CA VAL A 255 -7.04 27.24 24.50
C VAL A 255 -7.30 26.02 25.37
N ARG A 256 -8.53 25.88 25.91
CA ARG A 256 -8.94 24.68 26.68
C ARG A 256 -8.97 23.42 25.80
N ASP A 257 -9.54 23.51 24.61
CA ASP A 257 -9.58 22.38 23.66
C ASP A 257 -8.18 21.95 23.21
N LEU A 258 -7.28 22.91 22.98
CA LEU A 258 -5.89 22.62 22.63
C LEU A 258 -5.14 21.94 23.79
N ALA A 259 -5.36 22.40 25.02
CA ALA A 259 -4.78 21.79 26.23
C ALA A 259 -5.30 20.36 26.47
N LEU A 260 -6.59 20.10 26.20
CA LEU A 260 -7.18 18.76 26.26
C LEU A 260 -6.58 17.81 25.21
N LYS A 261 -6.47 18.26 23.95
CA LYS A 261 -5.81 17.50 22.88
C LYS A 261 -4.37 17.17 23.26
N TYR A 262 -3.66 18.13 23.82
CA TYR A 262 -2.30 17.99 24.30
C TYR A 262 -2.16 16.95 25.43
N GLN A 263 -3.00 17.03 26.46
CA GLN A 263 -2.99 16.06 27.57
C GLN A 263 -3.25 14.63 27.08
N ASN A 264 -4.20 14.45 26.15
CA ASN A 264 -4.48 13.15 25.55
C ASN A 264 -3.29 12.58 24.76
N ILE A 265 -2.55 13.43 24.03
CA ILE A 265 -1.33 13.04 23.32
C ILE A 265 -0.24 12.62 24.33
N ARG A 266 -0.06 13.38 25.41
CA ARG A 266 0.93 13.10 26.46
C ARG A 266 0.65 11.79 27.18
N GLU A 267 -0.58 11.56 27.63
CA GLU A 267 -0.97 10.30 28.29
C GLU A 267 -0.80 9.10 27.35
N SER A 268 -1.17 9.26 26.07
CA SER A 268 -0.95 8.23 25.05
C SER A 268 0.54 7.89 24.87
N ALA A 269 1.41 8.90 24.89
CA ALA A 269 2.85 8.71 24.78
C ALA A 269 3.44 8.02 26.03
N ILE A 270 2.98 8.37 27.24
CA ILE A 270 3.42 7.74 28.51
C ILE A 270 3.06 6.25 28.54
N VAL A 271 1.82 5.91 28.15
CA VAL A 271 1.35 4.52 28.08
C VAL A 271 2.17 3.70 27.08
N LEU A 272 2.56 4.30 25.96
CA LEU A 272 3.43 3.65 24.98
C LEU A 272 4.84 3.42 25.54
N TYR A 273 5.44 4.41 26.21
CA TYR A 273 6.79 4.29 26.79
C TYR A 273 6.89 3.24 27.90
N LYS A 274 5.89 3.15 28.78
CA LYS A 274 5.81 2.13 29.84
C LYS A 274 5.64 0.70 29.33
N ARG A 275 5.27 0.50 28.06
CA ARG A 275 5.19 -0.83 27.45
C ARG A 275 6.52 -1.31 26.88
N ILE A 276 7.48 -0.40 26.71
CA ILE A 276 8.79 -0.66 26.07
C ILE A 276 9.86 -0.98 27.12
N ASN A 277 9.75 -0.42 28.33
CA ASN A 277 10.65 -0.66 29.46
C ASN A 277 9.93 -1.47 30.52
#